data_AF-A0A7D5S8S4-F1
#
_entry.id   AF-A0A7D5S8S4-F1
#
_cell.length_a   1.000
_cell.length_b   1.000
_cell.length_c   1.000
_cell.angle_alpha   90.00
_cell.angle_beta   90.00
_cell.angle_gamma   90.00
#
_symmetry.space_group_name_H-M   'P 1'
#
loop_
_entity.id
_entity.type
_entity.pdbx_description
1 polymer ?
#
loop_
_entity_poly.entity_id
_entity_poly.type
_entity_poly.pdbx_seq_one_letter_code
_entity_poly.pdbx_strand_id
1 'polypeptide(L)'
;MNVTVLETEYFPCISWFAAYCCSESVALWTDEHFVRSSYRNRCDLAGPHGRLRLSVPLAGGRNAQRKTRDVRVSYDDRWTVIHCRTLESAYRRTPFYTYFEDDLHHFFEQRPSFLIDLNQNALEWILRILNLPGKFQDSPVQIEPTPCWLPKFTPASESQTNYPTYLQPFIERNGFISGLSILDPLFCLGPAATRAYLETVVVR
;
A
#
# COMPACT_ATOMS: atom_id res chain seq x y z
N MET A 1 -13.94 -19.37 12.08
CA MET A 1 -12.72 -18.67 11.64
C MET A 1 -13.17 -17.34 11.07
N ASN A 2 -12.72 -16.23 11.65
CA ASN A 2 -13.06 -14.92 11.14
C ASN A 2 -12.07 -14.60 10.00
N VAL A 3 -12.59 -14.41 8.79
CA VAL A 3 -11.80 -13.98 7.64
C VAL A 3 -11.88 -12.47 7.56
N THR A 4 -10.73 -11.79 7.55
CA THR A 4 -10.67 -10.36 7.28
C THR A 4 -10.64 -10.11 5.79
N VAL A 5 -11.49 -9.22 5.32
CA VAL A 5 -11.52 -8.83 3.90
C VAL A 5 -10.76 -7.53 3.74
N LEU A 6 -9.72 -7.54 2.92
CA LEU A 6 -8.89 -6.37 2.63
C LEU A 6 -8.97 -6.00 1.15
N GLU A 7 -8.90 -4.70 0.85
CA GLU A 7 -8.89 -4.19 -0.51
C GLU A 7 -7.54 -4.45 -1.19
N THR A 8 -7.52 -4.60 -2.51
CA THR A 8 -6.26 -4.64 -3.27
C THR A 8 -5.71 -3.23 -3.42
N GLU A 9 -4.56 -2.91 -2.82
CA GLU A 9 -3.98 -1.57 -2.81
C GLU A 9 -2.60 -1.51 -3.47
N TYR A 10 -2.28 -0.36 -4.08
CA TYR A 10 -0.95 -0.10 -4.63
C TYR A 10 -0.03 0.37 -3.50
N PHE A 11 0.96 -0.44 -3.12
CA PHE A 11 1.81 -0.22 -1.93
C PHE A 11 0.98 0.19 -0.69
N PRO A 12 0.25 -0.77 -0.08
CA PRO A 12 -0.75 -0.49 0.94
C PRO A 12 -0.24 0.36 2.10
N CYS A 13 -1.16 1.05 2.76
CA CYS A 13 -0.88 1.87 3.93
C CYS A 13 -0.53 1.04 5.18
N ILE A 14 0.03 1.70 6.20
CA ILE A 14 0.44 1.05 7.46
C ILE A 14 -0.76 0.39 8.15
N SER A 15 -1.92 1.05 8.20
CA SER A 15 -3.16 0.49 8.76
C SER A 15 -3.60 -0.79 8.06
N TRP A 16 -3.44 -0.87 6.73
CA TRP A 16 -3.72 -2.09 5.96
C TRP A 16 -2.85 -3.26 6.44
N PHE A 17 -1.55 -3.03 6.63
CA PHE A 17 -0.64 -4.07 7.13
C PHE A 17 -0.83 -4.37 8.62
N ALA A 18 -1.17 -3.39 9.44
CA ALA A 18 -1.53 -3.62 10.83
C ALA A 18 -2.77 -4.52 10.93
N ALA A 19 -3.76 -4.27 10.08
CA ALA A 19 -4.93 -5.13 9.96
C ALA A 19 -4.57 -6.54 9.53
N TYR A 20 -3.75 -6.69 8.49
CA TYR A 20 -3.22 -7.98 8.06
C TYR A 20 -2.50 -8.75 9.17
N CYS A 21 -1.71 -8.06 10.00
CA CYS A 21 -0.98 -8.66 11.12
C CYS A 21 -1.94 -9.17 12.20
N CYS A 22 -3.02 -8.43 12.51
CA CYS A 22 -4.03 -8.82 13.49
C CYS A 22 -4.97 -9.94 13.04
N SER A 23 -5.12 -10.17 11.72
CA SER A 23 -6.02 -11.19 11.18
C SER A 23 -5.44 -12.61 11.28
N GLU A 24 -6.30 -13.61 11.56
CA GLU A 24 -5.92 -15.02 11.43
C GLU A 24 -5.85 -15.45 9.95
N SER A 25 -6.79 -14.95 9.15
CA SER A 25 -6.93 -15.27 7.74
C SER A 25 -7.40 -14.04 6.97
N VAL A 26 -6.90 -13.87 5.75
CA VAL A 26 -7.20 -12.71 4.89
C VAL A 26 -7.76 -13.17 3.54
N ALA A 27 -8.76 -12.44 3.04
CA ALA A 27 -9.23 -12.53 1.67
C ALA A 27 -9.07 -11.16 0.99
N LEU A 28 -8.53 -11.13 -0.22
CA LEU A 28 -8.45 -9.90 -1.02
C LEU A 28 -9.78 -9.68 -1.75
N TRP A 29 -10.32 -8.46 -1.64
CA TRP A 29 -11.56 -8.11 -2.30
C TRP A 29 -11.33 -7.74 -3.76
N THR A 30 -11.40 -8.74 -4.63
CA THR A 30 -11.11 -8.58 -6.06
C THR A 30 -12.35 -8.28 -6.91
N ASP A 31 -13.54 -8.64 -6.42
CA ASP A 31 -14.81 -8.53 -7.17
C ASP A 31 -15.62 -7.27 -6.92
N GLU A 32 -15.05 -6.31 -6.19
CA GLU A 32 -15.68 -5.02 -5.96
C GLU A 32 -15.62 -4.11 -7.19
N HIS A 33 -16.45 -3.06 -7.18
CA HIS A 33 -16.36 -1.99 -8.15
C HIS A 33 -15.20 -1.05 -7.79
N PHE A 34 -14.44 -0.65 -8.81
CA PHE A 34 -13.31 0.24 -8.62
C PHE A 34 -13.77 1.60 -8.08
N VAL A 35 -13.25 1.98 -6.92
CA VAL A 35 -13.50 3.28 -6.29
C VAL A 35 -12.42 4.27 -6.71
N ARG A 36 -12.82 5.32 -7.45
CA ARG A 36 -11.91 6.44 -7.76
C ARG A 36 -11.44 7.11 -6.49
N SER A 37 -10.25 7.68 -6.54
CA SER A 37 -9.70 8.41 -5.41
C SER A 37 -9.43 7.55 -4.14
N SER A 38 -9.44 6.21 -4.23
CA SER A 38 -9.04 5.23 -3.18
C SER A 38 -7.58 4.72 -3.22
N TYR A 39 -7.09 3.99 -2.23
CA TYR A 39 -5.72 3.43 -2.23
C TYR A 39 -5.47 2.30 -3.26
N ARG A 40 -6.49 1.88 -4.01
CA ARG A 40 -6.37 0.87 -5.08
C ARG A 40 -5.35 1.23 -6.16
N ASN A 41 -5.16 2.50 -6.45
CA ASN A 41 -4.23 2.97 -7.48
C ASN A 41 -3.34 4.14 -7.02
N ARG A 42 -3.27 4.39 -5.71
CA ARG A 42 -2.47 5.48 -5.15
C ARG A 42 -1.87 5.06 -3.82
N CYS A 43 -0.73 5.62 -3.48
CA CYS A 43 -0.20 5.57 -2.13
C CYS A 43 0.32 6.95 -1.72
N ASP A 44 0.42 7.18 -0.42
CA ASP A 44 0.89 8.43 0.15
C ASP A 44 2.22 8.19 0.88
N LEU A 45 3.15 9.13 0.75
CA LEU A 45 4.52 9.12 1.26
C LEU A 45 4.83 10.42 1.99
N ALA A 46 5.94 10.44 2.73
CA ALA A 46 6.49 11.67 3.26
C ALA A 46 7.27 12.41 2.16
N GLY A 47 7.01 13.70 1.99
CA GLY A 47 7.66 14.55 1.01
C GLY A 47 8.09 15.90 1.60
N PRO A 48 8.83 16.72 0.82
CA PRO A 48 9.39 17.98 1.29
C PRO A 48 8.33 19.01 1.70
N HIS A 49 7.11 18.90 1.17
CA HIS A 49 5.97 19.79 1.45
C HIS A 49 4.83 19.06 2.16
N GLY A 50 5.15 18.06 2.98
CA GLY A 50 4.17 17.22 3.66
C GLY A 50 3.85 15.96 2.87
N ARG A 51 2.57 15.56 2.85
CA ARG A 51 2.12 14.32 2.20
C ARG A 51 2.32 14.39 0.69
N LEU A 52 3.06 13.41 0.16
CA LEU A 52 3.36 13.24 -1.26
C LEU A 52 2.61 12.04 -1.80
N ARG A 53 1.82 12.22 -2.86
CA ARG A 53 0.98 11.17 -3.42
C ARG A 53 1.56 10.62 -4.71
N LEU A 54 1.72 9.30 -4.77
CA LEU A 54 1.96 8.56 -6.02
C LEU A 54 0.63 8.05 -6.56
N SER A 55 0.41 8.10 -7.87
CA SER A 55 -0.85 7.67 -8.48
C SER A 55 -0.59 6.97 -9.80
N VAL A 56 -1.02 5.71 -9.88
CA VAL A 56 -0.93 4.87 -11.07
C VAL A 56 -2.01 5.31 -12.07
N PRO A 57 -1.63 5.78 -13.28
CA PRO A 57 -2.57 6.09 -14.35
C PRO A 57 -3.35 4.86 -14.80
N LEU A 58 -4.64 5.01 -15.05
CA LEU A 58 -5.54 3.93 -15.43
C LEU A 58 -6.10 4.14 -16.83
N ALA A 59 -6.23 3.06 -17.60
CA ALA A 59 -6.78 3.10 -18.94
C ALA A 59 -8.33 3.19 -18.94
N GLY A 60 -8.87 3.99 -19.85
CA GLY A 60 -10.30 3.98 -20.17
C GLY A 60 -11.19 5.10 -19.60
N GLY A 61 -10.65 6.30 -19.33
CA GLY A 61 -11.42 7.54 -19.21
C GLY A 61 -12.43 7.66 -18.06
N ARG A 62 -13.19 8.76 -18.05
CA ARG A 62 -14.13 9.16 -16.97
C ARG A 62 -15.36 8.27 -16.77
N ASN A 63 -15.48 7.14 -17.48
CA ASN A 63 -16.58 6.18 -17.35
C ASN A 63 -16.07 4.77 -17.05
N ALA A 64 -16.22 4.32 -15.80
CA ALA A 64 -15.96 2.93 -15.44
C ALA A 64 -16.55 2.58 -14.07
N GLN A 65 -17.83 2.22 -14.02
CA GLN A 65 -18.34 1.25 -13.05
C GLN A 65 -17.79 -0.13 -13.45
N ARG A 66 -16.47 -0.32 -13.33
CA ARG A 66 -15.78 -1.58 -13.68
C ARG A 66 -15.40 -2.29 -12.40
N LYS A 67 -15.38 -3.61 -12.45
CA LYS A 67 -14.83 -4.43 -11.37
C LYS A 67 -13.32 -4.17 -11.27
N THR A 68 -12.76 -4.15 -10.07
CA THR A 68 -11.34 -3.87 -9.83
C THR A 68 -10.43 -4.81 -10.64
N ARG A 69 -10.80 -6.09 -10.75
CA ARG A 69 -10.11 -7.08 -11.60
C ARG A 69 -10.02 -6.73 -13.10
N ASP A 70 -10.94 -5.91 -13.62
CA ASP A 70 -10.97 -5.53 -15.03
C ASP A 70 -10.29 -4.17 -15.30
N VAL A 71 -9.78 -3.52 -14.25
CA VAL A 71 -9.09 -2.23 -14.36
C VAL A 71 -7.70 -2.44 -14.94
N ARG A 72 -7.38 -1.68 -15.99
CA ARG A 72 -6.08 -1.72 -16.67
C ARG A 72 -5.23 -0.51 -16.33
N VAL A 73 -3.93 -0.73 -16.26
CA VAL A 73 -2.93 0.32 -16.08
C VAL A 73 -2.67 1.00 -17.42
N SER A 74 -2.61 2.34 -17.44
CA SER A 74 -2.12 3.08 -18.60
C SER A 74 -0.61 3.28 -18.46
N TYR A 75 0.10 3.07 -19.57
CA TYR A 75 1.52 3.37 -19.70
C TYR A 75 1.80 4.40 -20.80
N ASP A 76 0.79 5.21 -21.14
CA ASP A 76 0.94 6.31 -22.11
C ASP A 76 1.89 7.38 -21.52
N ASP A 77 1.83 7.56 -20.20
CA ASP A 77 2.75 8.39 -19.42
C ASP A 77 3.91 7.57 -18.83
N ARG A 78 5.05 8.23 -18.58
CA ARG A 78 6.24 7.64 -17.94
C ARG A 78 6.14 7.58 -16.40
N TRP A 79 4.97 7.22 -15.88
CA TRP A 79 4.70 7.26 -14.44
C TRP A 79 5.61 6.34 -13.61
N THR A 80 6.04 5.20 -14.16
CA THR A 80 6.97 4.28 -13.48
C THR A 80 8.30 4.96 -13.18
N VAL A 81 8.88 5.66 -14.17
CA VAL A 81 10.10 6.45 -14.01
C VAL A 81 9.90 7.60 -13.03
N ILE A 82 8.74 8.25 -13.07
CA ILE A 82 8.40 9.32 -12.12
C ILE A 82 8.30 8.78 -10.69
N HIS A 83 7.70 7.61 -10.50
CA HIS A 83 7.59 6.96 -9.19
C HIS A 83 8.98 6.57 -8.66
N CYS A 84 9.83 5.92 -9.47
CA CYS A 84 11.22 5.60 -9.09
C CYS A 84 11.97 6.85 -8.59
N ARG A 85 11.99 7.92 -9.40
CA ARG A 85 12.70 9.16 -9.07
C ARG A 85 12.12 9.86 -7.85
N THR A 86 10.80 9.79 -7.67
CA THR A 86 10.14 10.35 -6.50
C THR A 86 10.55 9.61 -5.23
N LEU A 87 10.54 8.27 -5.26
CA LEU A 87 11.00 7.43 -4.14
C LEU A 87 12.47 7.71 -3.82
N GLU A 88 13.31 7.74 -4.85
CA GLU A 88 14.74 8.06 -4.71
C GLU A 88 14.94 9.44 -4.08
N SER A 89 14.32 10.48 -4.63
CA SER A 89 14.49 11.84 -4.12
C SER A 89 13.97 12.01 -2.68
N ALA A 90 12.91 11.30 -2.30
CA ALA A 90 12.33 11.41 -0.96
C ALA A 90 13.08 10.58 0.08
N TYR A 91 13.58 9.39 -0.30
CA TYR A 91 14.07 8.39 0.65
C TYR A 91 15.55 8.03 0.51
N ARG A 92 16.31 8.50 -0.50
CA ARG A 92 17.73 8.15 -0.68
C ARG A 92 18.60 8.41 0.55
N ARG A 93 18.22 9.37 1.41
CA ARG A 93 18.94 9.68 2.67
C ARG A 93 18.48 8.88 3.88
N THR A 94 17.44 8.06 3.74
CA THR A 94 16.98 7.19 4.82
C THR A 94 17.88 5.95 4.95
N PRO A 95 17.96 5.34 6.15
CA PRO A 95 18.96 4.31 6.40
C PRO A 95 18.84 3.06 5.51
N PHE A 96 17.64 2.72 5.02
CA PHE A 96 17.41 1.45 4.34
C PHE A 96 17.02 1.56 2.86
N TYR A 97 16.79 2.76 2.30
CA TYR A 97 16.30 2.88 0.91
C TYR A 97 17.21 2.21 -0.12
N THR A 98 18.53 2.41 -0.03
CA THR A 98 19.50 1.90 -1.02
C THR A 98 19.54 0.37 -1.09
N TYR A 99 19.08 -0.34 -0.06
CA TYR A 99 18.97 -1.81 -0.09
C TYR A 99 17.82 -2.31 -0.97
N PHE A 100 16.85 -1.45 -1.28
CA PHE A 100 15.65 -1.80 -2.05
C PHE A 100 15.61 -1.11 -3.42
N GLU A 101 16.62 -0.29 -3.76
CA GLU A 101 16.65 0.52 -4.99
C GLU A 101 16.53 -0.38 -6.24
N ASP A 102 17.38 -1.40 -6.36
CA ASP A 102 17.37 -2.34 -7.49
C ASP A 102 16.06 -3.14 -7.58
N ASP A 103 15.54 -3.59 -6.43
CA ASP A 103 14.28 -4.32 -6.31
C ASP A 103 13.09 -3.47 -6.81
N LEU A 104 13.06 -2.18 -6.44
CA LEU A 104 12.04 -1.24 -6.89
C LEU A 104 12.17 -0.99 -8.40
N HIS A 105 13.39 -0.81 -8.92
CA HIS A 105 13.60 -0.68 -10.36
C HIS A 105 13.05 -1.89 -11.12
N HIS A 106 13.38 -3.10 -10.67
CA HIS A 106 12.86 -4.32 -11.27
C HIS A 106 11.33 -4.40 -11.18
N PHE A 107 10.73 -4.06 -10.03
CA PHE A 107 9.27 -4.00 -9.86
C PHE A 107 8.60 -3.08 -10.90
N PHE A 108 9.14 -1.88 -11.12
CA PHE A 108 8.57 -0.91 -12.06
C PHE A 108 8.75 -1.30 -13.53
N GLU A 109 9.72 -2.16 -13.86
CA GLU A 109 9.96 -2.67 -15.21
C GLU A 109 8.97 -3.76 -15.64
N GLN A 110 8.34 -4.47 -14.69
CA GLN A 110 7.42 -5.58 -14.98
C GLN A 110 6.18 -5.17 -15.79
N ARG A 111 5.74 -3.90 -15.65
CA ARG A 111 4.64 -3.28 -16.39
C ARG A 111 3.39 -4.17 -16.60
N PRO A 112 2.76 -4.68 -15.53
CA PRO A 112 1.58 -5.53 -15.63
C PRO A 112 0.40 -4.82 -16.30
N SER A 113 -0.42 -5.58 -17.04
CA SER A 113 -1.55 -5.01 -17.79
C SER A 113 -2.73 -4.61 -16.89
N PHE A 114 -2.98 -5.38 -15.82
CA PHE A 114 -4.08 -5.13 -14.90
C PHE A 114 -3.59 -4.51 -13.59
N LEU A 115 -4.45 -3.66 -12.99
CA LEU A 115 -4.16 -3.01 -11.72
C LEU A 115 -4.02 -4.03 -10.58
N ILE A 116 -4.83 -5.09 -10.61
CA ILE A 116 -4.78 -6.14 -9.59
C ILE A 116 -3.43 -6.86 -9.59
N ASP A 117 -2.87 -7.15 -10.76
CA ASP A 117 -1.56 -7.79 -10.89
C ASP A 117 -0.46 -6.87 -10.35
N LEU A 118 -0.53 -5.57 -10.63
CA LEU A 118 0.40 -4.58 -10.06
C LEU A 118 0.35 -4.55 -8.53
N ASN A 119 -0.85 -4.54 -7.97
CA ASN A 119 -1.07 -4.49 -6.53
C ASN A 119 -0.61 -5.79 -5.87
N GLN A 120 -0.90 -6.94 -6.49
CA GLN A 120 -0.47 -8.25 -6.04
C GLN A 120 1.06 -8.36 -6.02
N ASN A 121 1.74 -7.94 -7.10
CA ASN A 121 3.21 -7.93 -7.14
C ASN A 121 3.81 -7.06 -6.04
N ALA A 122 3.20 -5.88 -5.78
CA ALA A 122 3.66 -4.98 -4.71
C ALA A 122 3.47 -5.61 -3.33
N LEU A 123 2.31 -6.20 -3.09
CA LEU A 123 1.96 -6.87 -1.85
C LEU A 123 2.88 -8.07 -1.57
N GLU A 124 3.09 -8.94 -2.55
CA GLU A 124 3.99 -10.09 -2.43
C GLU A 124 5.43 -9.67 -2.13
N TRP A 125 5.91 -8.62 -2.79
CA TRP A 125 7.23 -8.07 -2.54
C TRP A 125 7.38 -7.58 -1.09
N ILE A 126 6.40 -6.83 -0.57
CA ILE A 126 6.41 -6.34 0.81
C ILE A 126 6.33 -7.50 1.81
N LEU A 127 5.43 -8.46 1.60
CA LEU A 127 5.26 -9.60 2.50
C LEU A 127 6.55 -10.43 2.60
N ARG A 128 7.23 -10.63 1.47
CA ARG A 128 8.53 -11.31 1.41
C ARG A 128 9.59 -10.55 2.21
N ILE A 129 9.71 -9.24 2.02
CA ILE A 129 10.71 -8.41 2.72
C ILE A 129 10.46 -8.40 4.22
N LEU A 130 9.22 -8.26 4.65
CA LEU A 130 8.85 -8.22 6.08
C LEU A 130 8.77 -9.62 6.72
N ASN A 131 9.00 -10.68 5.93
CA ASN A 131 8.86 -12.07 6.35
C ASN A 131 7.49 -12.35 7.01
N LEU A 132 6.43 -11.76 6.45
CA LEU A 132 5.06 -11.93 6.94
C LEU A 132 4.47 -13.22 6.34
N PRO A 133 3.76 -14.04 7.14
CA PRO A 133 3.19 -15.29 6.64
C PRO A 133 2.13 -14.98 5.58
N GLY A 134 2.04 -15.77 4.53
CA GLY A 134 0.93 -15.69 3.56
C GLY A 134 -0.35 -16.24 4.17
N LYS A 135 -1.25 -15.35 4.60
CA LYS A 135 -2.54 -15.69 5.26
C LYS A 135 -3.72 -15.73 4.28
N PHE A 136 -3.44 -15.69 2.98
CA PHE A 136 -4.46 -15.60 1.94
C PHE A 136 -5.18 -16.94 1.74
N GLN A 137 -6.50 -16.88 1.58
CA GLN A 137 -7.28 -18.05 1.15
C GLN A 137 -7.42 -18.08 -0.38
N ASP A 138 -7.28 -19.27 -0.97
CA ASP A 138 -7.29 -19.50 -2.43
C ASP A 138 -8.69 -19.43 -3.07
N SER A 139 -9.77 -19.33 -2.29
CA SER A 139 -11.13 -19.54 -2.78
C SER A 139 -11.88 -18.22 -2.96
N PRO A 140 -12.77 -18.09 -3.96
CA PRO A 140 -13.67 -16.95 -4.03
C PRO A 140 -14.65 -17.11 -2.88
N VAL A 141 -14.29 -16.56 -1.72
CA VAL A 141 -15.21 -16.42 -0.61
C VAL A 141 -16.41 -15.69 -1.24
N GLN A 142 -17.55 -16.38 -1.33
CA GLN A 142 -18.82 -15.68 -1.47
C GLN A 142 -18.96 -14.93 -0.16
N ILE A 143 -18.35 -13.75 -0.13
CA ILE A 143 -18.47 -12.81 0.96
C ILE A 143 -19.90 -12.34 0.84
N GLU A 144 -20.84 -13.09 1.44
CA GLU A 144 -21.96 -12.40 2.04
C GLU A 144 -21.32 -11.37 2.96
N PRO A 145 -21.57 -10.07 2.77
CA PRO A 145 -20.94 -9.02 3.56
C PRO A 145 -21.50 -9.08 4.97
N THR A 146 -21.13 -10.11 5.74
CA THR A 146 -21.14 -10.02 7.18
C THR A 146 -20.16 -8.89 7.51
N PRO A 147 -20.53 -7.94 8.39
CA PRO A 147 -19.68 -6.80 8.77
C PRO A 147 -18.46 -7.24 9.61
N CYS A 148 -18.00 -8.48 9.47
CA CYS A 148 -16.77 -8.99 10.03
C CYS A 148 -15.59 -8.30 9.34
N TRP A 149 -15.33 -7.09 9.83
CA TRP A 149 -14.12 -6.32 9.69
C TRP A 149 -13.66 -6.13 8.26
N LEU A 150 -14.39 -5.27 7.54
CA LEU A 150 -13.90 -4.59 6.34
C LEU A 150 -13.37 -3.21 6.75
N PRO A 151 -12.11 -3.09 7.23
CA PRO A 151 -11.53 -1.79 7.50
C PRO A 151 -11.47 -0.99 6.20
N LYS A 152 -12.18 0.14 6.17
CA LYS A 152 -12.15 1.07 5.04
C LYS A 152 -10.97 1.99 5.23
N PHE A 153 -9.87 1.72 4.53
CA PHE A 153 -8.70 2.59 4.53
C PHE A 153 -8.98 3.81 3.66
N THR A 154 -9.34 4.91 4.31
CA THR A 154 -9.54 6.21 3.67
C THR A 154 -8.68 7.24 4.39
N PRO A 155 -8.34 8.37 3.76
CA PRO A 155 -7.66 9.45 4.47
C PRO A 155 -8.35 9.89 5.78
N ALA A 156 -9.67 9.69 5.88
CA ALA A 156 -10.45 9.98 7.08
C ALA A 156 -10.39 8.88 8.17
N SER A 157 -10.16 7.61 7.82
CA SER A 157 -9.94 6.54 8.81
C SER A 157 -8.53 6.60 9.39
N GLU A 158 -7.55 7.05 8.58
CA GLU A 158 -6.17 7.23 8.99
C GLU A 158 -5.99 8.21 10.16
N SER A 159 -6.87 9.21 10.27
CA SER A 159 -6.82 10.17 11.38
C SER A 159 -7.31 9.61 12.72
N GLN A 160 -8.00 8.46 12.70
CA GLN A 160 -8.56 7.82 13.90
C GLN A 160 -7.67 6.70 14.45
N THR A 161 -6.64 6.30 13.68
CA THR A 161 -5.68 5.27 14.06
C THR A 161 -4.55 5.87 14.87
N ASN A 162 -4.14 5.19 15.95
CA ASN A 162 -2.99 5.64 16.75
C ASN A 162 -1.69 5.10 16.14
N TYR A 163 -0.83 6.01 15.69
CA TYR A 163 0.46 5.69 15.09
C TYR A 163 1.59 6.12 16.01
N PRO A 164 2.40 5.18 16.52
CA PRO A 164 3.64 5.55 17.19
C PRO A 164 4.55 6.30 16.22
N THR A 165 5.28 7.29 16.72
CA THR A 165 6.14 8.14 15.90
C THR A 165 7.49 7.48 15.65
N TYR A 166 8.07 7.75 14.49
CA TYR A 166 9.43 7.37 14.12
C TYR A 166 10.07 8.45 13.26
N LEU A 167 11.38 8.34 13.01
CA LEU A 167 12.13 9.30 12.22
C LEU A 167 11.79 9.16 10.73
N GLN A 168 10.92 10.05 10.25
CA GLN A 168 10.54 10.18 8.84
C GLN A 168 11.44 11.17 8.09
N PRO A 169 11.57 11.07 6.76
CA PRO A 169 12.20 12.14 6.01
C PRO A 169 11.38 13.42 6.16
N PHE A 170 12.07 14.57 6.23
CA PHE A 170 11.45 15.89 6.39
C PHE A 170 10.64 16.11 7.69
N ILE A 171 10.79 15.25 8.70
CA ILE A 171 10.07 15.35 9.98
C ILE A 171 10.32 16.68 10.70
N GLU A 172 11.53 17.24 10.61
CA GLU A 172 11.87 18.55 11.19
C GLU A 172 11.05 19.70 10.59
N ARG A 173 10.65 19.58 9.32
CA ARG A 173 9.91 20.61 8.59
C ARG A 173 8.40 20.43 8.71
N ASN A 174 7.93 19.19 8.60
CA ASN A 174 6.51 18.89 8.41
C ASN A 174 5.86 18.22 9.63
N GLY A 175 6.66 17.86 10.64
CA GLY A 175 6.23 16.96 11.71
C GLY A 175 6.03 15.53 11.22
N PHE A 176 5.54 14.67 12.12
CA PHE A 176 5.21 13.29 11.79
C PHE A 176 3.91 13.21 10.99
N ILE A 177 3.93 12.41 9.91
CA ILE A 177 2.78 12.19 9.03
C ILE A 177 2.34 10.73 9.19
N SER A 178 1.14 10.53 9.74
CA SER A 178 0.52 9.22 9.92
C SER A 178 -0.10 8.67 8.63
N GLY A 179 -0.44 7.38 8.59
CA GLY A 179 -1.20 6.79 7.49
C GLY A 179 -0.53 6.90 6.12
N LEU A 180 0.80 6.73 6.11
CA LEU A 180 1.58 6.61 4.88
C LEU A 180 1.59 5.16 4.39
N SER A 181 2.12 4.96 3.18
CA SER A 181 2.46 3.64 2.65
C SER A 181 3.44 2.92 3.57
N ILE A 182 3.37 1.60 3.59
CA ILE A 182 4.35 0.73 4.26
C ILE A 182 5.80 0.97 3.80
N LEU A 183 5.99 1.56 2.61
CA LEU A 183 7.31 1.96 2.11
C LEU A 183 8.02 2.95 3.04
N ASP A 184 7.29 3.88 3.67
CA ASP A 184 7.87 4.90 4.55
C ASP A 184 8.60 4.28 5.77
N PRO A 185 7.93 3.48 6.63
CA PRO A 185 8.62 2.82 7.72
C PRO A 185 9.62 1.77 7.22
N LEU A 186 9.41 1.15 6.05
CA LEU A 186 10.36 0.19 5.49
C LEU A 186 11.72 0.84 5.19
N PHE A 187 11.72 2.02 4.59
CA PHE A 187 12.96 2.74 4.26
C PHE A 187 13.58 3.44 5.48
N CYS A 188 12.76 3.88 6.43
CA CYS A 188 13.23 4.54 7.64
C CYS A 188 13.75 3.57 8.70
N LEU A 189 13.02 2.49 8.97
CA LEU A 189 13.25 1.57 10.09
C LEU A 189 13.91 0.26 9.67
N GLY A 190 13.70 -0.16 8.42
CA GLY A 190 14.16 -1.45 7.91
C GLY A 190 13.24 -2.61 8.29
N PRO A 191 13.38 -3.79 7.65
CA PRO A 191 12.34 -4.83 7.67
C PRO A 191 11.93 -5.32 9.06
N ALA A 192 12.90 -5.62 9.92
CA ALA A 192 12.65 -6.17 11.26
C ALA A 192 11.92 -5.17 12.16
N ALA A 193 12.35 -3.90 12.13
CA ALA A 193 11.74 -2.85 12.94
C ALA A 193 10.39 -2.41 12.38
N THR A 194 10.20 -2.40 11.05
CA THR A 194 8.89 -2.18 10.43
C THR A 194 7.89 -3.26 10.85
N ARG A 195 8.31 -4.53 10.89
CA ARG A 195 7.46 -5.62 11.37
C ARG A 195 7.03 -5.41 12.83
N ALA A 196 7.98 -5.13 13.72
CA ALA A 196 7.67 -4.84 15.13
C ALA A 196 6.77 -3.60 15.27
N TYR A 197 6.98 -2.58 14.44
CA TYR A 197 6.16 -1.38 14.41
C TYR A 197 4.69 -1.70 14.07
N LEU A 198 4.42 -2.59 13.11
CA LEU A 198 3.05 -2.97 12.74
C LEU A 198 2.26 -3.58 13.90
N GLU A 199 2.91 -4.29 14.81
CA GLU A 199 2.26 -4.88 16.00
C GLU A 199 1.83 -3.82 17.03
N THR A 200 2.42 -2.63 16.97
CA THR A 200 2.09 -1.51 17.87
C THR A 200 0.96 -0.62 17.35
N VAL A 201 0.61 -0.76 16.06
CA VAL A 201 -0.45 0.03 15.43
C VAL A 201 -1.80 -0.60 15.71
N VAL A 202 -2.67 0.15 16.40
CA VAL A 202 -4.03 -0.30 16.72
C VAL A 202 -5.01 0.34 15.74
N VAL A 203 -5.43 -0.44 14.75
CA VAL A 203 -6.48 -0.06 13.80
C VAL A 203 -7.82 -0.06 14.55
N ARG A 204 -8.49 1.08 14.60
CA ARG A 204 -9.82 1.23 15.22
C ARG A 204 -10.93 1.07 14.19
#